data_AF-A0A2V6PVV0-F1
#
_entry.id   AF-A0A2V6PVV0-F1
#
_cell.length_a   1.000
_cell.length_b   1.000
_cell.length_c   1.000
_cell.angle_alpha   90.00
_cell.angle_beta   90.00
_cell.angle_gamma   90.00
#
_symmetry.space_group_name_H-M   'P 1'
#
loop_
_entity.id
_entity.type
_entity.pdbx_description
1 polymer ?
#
loop_
_entity_poly.entity_id
_entity_poly.type
_entity_poly.pdbx_seq_one_letter_code
_entity_poly.pdbx_strand_id
1 'polypeptide(L)'
;MSDDSKPTAITSVLHEARVFQPPKEFSKRAHIKSLAQYRKLYNESIKSPDRFWAKQAANELVWFKPWKKVLQWKEPFAKWFIGGRLNLSYNCLDKWLDTPTANKAALIWEGEPATDGKPGEERVLTYKQLHREVCRFANVLKRNGARKGDRVLIYLPMVPEAAIAMLACARIGAVHSVVFGGFSAQSVADRICDSQAKLVITADGGFRRGSVVQLKKNVDEALTLRDAQD
;
A
#
# COMPACT_ATOMS: atom_id res chain seq x y z
N MET A 1 28.49 42.15 -23.17
CA MET A 1 27.47 42.43 -22.15
C MET A 1 27.24 41.15 -21.39
N SER A 2 27.52 41.25 -20.10
CA SER A 2 27.56 40.27 -19.03
C SER A 2 26.24 39.54 -18.77
N ASP A 3 26.36 38.56 -17.88
CA ASP A 3 25.35 37.79 -17.11
C ASP A 3 24.86 36.47 -17.72
N ASP A 4 24.86 35.34 -16.99
CA ASP A 4 25.26 35.14 -15.60
C ASP A 4 25.54 33.66 -15.35
N SER A 5 26.59 33.41 -14.58
CA SER A 5 26.94 32.12 -14.04
C SER A 5 25.87 31.64 -13.07
N LYS A 6 25.27 30.47 -13.33
CA LYS A 6 24.82 29.61 -12.24
C LYS A 6 25.70 28.37 -12.22
N PRO A 7 26.61 28.22 -11.24
CA PRO A 7 27.33 26.98 -11.08
C PRO A 7 26.31 25.91 -10.67
N THR A 8 25.92 25.05 -11.61
CA THR A 8 25.26 23.79 -11.27
C THR A 8 26.28 22.97 -10.49
N ALA A 9 26.08 22.85 -9.18
CA ALA A 9 26.98 22.16 -8.23
C ALA A 9 27.14 20.65 -8.47
N ILE A 10 26.73 20.13 -9.63
CA ILE A 10 26.86 18.74 -10.05
C ILE A 10 27.43 18.74 -11.46
N THR A 11 28.75 18.55 -11.56
CA THR A 11 29.42 18.31 -12.85
C THR A 11 29.41 16.82 -13.14
N SER A 12 28.47 16.36 -13.97
CA SER A 12 28.49 14.98 -14.47
C SER A 12 29.59 14.83 -15.51
N VAL A 13 30.67 14.15 -15.17
CA VAL A 13 31.79 13.85 -16.11
C VAL A 13 31.44 12.77 -17.13
N LEU A 14 30.42 11.96 -16.87
CA LEU A 14 29.85 11.00 -17.83
C LEU A 14 28.57 11.57 -18.45
N HIS A 15 28.66 11.91 -19.73
CA HIS A 15 27.50 12.23 -20.56
C HIS A 15 27.11 10.96 -21.33
N GLU A 16 26.18 10.18 -20.77
CA GLU A 16 25.66 8.99 -21.41
C GLU A 16 24.50 9.34 -22.35
N ALA A 17 24.72 9.19 -23.66
CA ALA A 17 23.74 9.53 -24.71
C ALA A 17 23.09 8.30 -25.36
N ARG A 18 23.48 7.07 -25.00
CA ARG A 18 22.91 5.85 -25.59
C ARG A 18 21.44 5.70 -25.20
N VAL A 19 20.62 5.38 -26.20
CA VAL A 19 19.20 5.08 -26.03
C VAL A 19 18.99 3.59 -26.28
N PHE A 20 18.51 2.88 -25.26
CA PHE A 20 18.20 1.45 -25.35
C PHE A 20 16.71 1.27 -25.67
N GLN A 21 16.42 0.86 -26.90
CA GLN A 21 15.05 0.57 -27.30
C GLN A 21 14.58 -0.75 -26.68
N PRO A 22 13.32 -0.84 -26.21
CA PRO A 22 12.80 -2.10 -25.72
C PRO A 22 12.76 -3.13 -26.86
N PRO A 23 13.04 -4.42 -26.58
CA PRO A 23 12.90 -5.48 -27.58
C PRO A 23 11.50 -5.47 -28.21
N LYS A 24 11.42 -5.74 -29.52
CA LYS A 24 10.14 -5.71 -30.27
C LYS A 24 9.10 -6.67 -29.69
N GLU A 25 9.53 -7.86 -29.28
CA GLU A 25 8.65 -8.88 -28.68
C GLU A 25 8.14 -8.51 -27.29
N PHE A 26 8.89 -7.69 -26.54
CA PHE A 26 8.40 -7.11 -25.29
C PHE A 26 7.34 -6.03 -25.59
N SER A 27 7.66 -5.11 -26.50
CA SER A 27 6.80 -3.97 -26.84
C SER A 27 5.42 -4.40 -27.37
N LYS A 28 5.34 -5.50 -28.12
CA LYS A 28 4.06 -6.05 -28.63
C LYS A 28 3.10 -6.48 -27.52
N ARG A 29 3.63 -6.98 -26.39
CA ARG A 29 2.86 -7.53 -25.26
C ARG A 29 2.62 -6.50 -24.15
N ALA A 30 3.28 -5.34 -24.20
CA ALA A 30 3.10 -4.28 -23.22
C ALA A 30 1.73 -3.58 -23.37
N HIS A 31 1.23 -3.01 -22.27
CA HIS A 31 0.02 -2.18 -22.28
C HIS A 31 0.18 -0.90 -23.12
N ILE A 32 1.40 -0.34 -23.13
CA ILE A 32 1.79 0.79 -23.97
C ILE A 32 2.89 0.30 -24.91
N LYS A 33 2.58 0.23 -26.20
CA LYS A 33 3.40 -0.46 -27.21
C LYS A 33 4.44 0.43 -27.88
N SER A 34 4.33 1.75 -27.73
CA SER A 34 5.24 2.70 -28.36
C SER A 34 5.31 4.04 -27.61
N LEU A 35 6.40 4.77 -27.84
CA LEU A 35 6.57 6.12 -27.31
C LEU A 35 5.50 7.09 -27.83
N ALA A 36 5.03 6.90 -29.08
CA ALA A 36 3.95 7.70 -29.65
C ALA A 36 2.63 7.47 -28.90
N GLN A 37 2.31 6.21 -28.58
CA GLN A 37 1.13 5.87 -27.78
C GLN A 37 1.23 6.46 -26.36
N TYR A 38 2.40 6.34 -25.72
CA TYR A 38 2.67 6.98 -24.43
C TYR A 38 2.41 8.49 -24.50
N ARG A 39 3.05 9.20 -25.46
CA ARG A 39 2.91 10.66 -25.60
C ARG A 39 1.46 11.07 -25.81
N LYS A 40 0.68 10.29 -26.57
CA LYS A 40 -0.75 10.54 -26.76
C LYS A 40 -1.52 10.46 -25.43
N LEU A 41 -1.35 9.38 -24.67
CA LEU A 41 -2.02 9.18 -23.37
C LEU A 41 -1.59 10.24 -22.36
N TYR A 42 -0.29 10.52 -22.29
CA TYR A 42 0.27 11.56 -21.43
C TYR A 42 -0.33 12.92 -21.76
N ASN A 43 -0.33 13.32 -23.04
CA ASN A 43 -0.90 14.60 -23.47
C ASN A 43 -2.39 14.70 -23.13
N GLU A 44 -3.17 13.62 -23.27
CA GLU A 44 -4.58 13.59 -22.87
C GLU A 44 -4.72 13.77 -21.35
N SER A 45 -3.89 13.11 -20.55
CA SER A 45 -3.93 13.20 -19.08
C SER A 45 -3.64 14.61 -18.54
N ILE A 46 -2.84 15.41 -19.26
CA ILE A 46 -2.49 16.77 -18.87
C ILE A 46 -3.46 17.80 -19.46
N LYS A 47 -3.83 17.67 -20.75
CA LYS A 47 -4.70 18.65 -21.42
C LYS A 47 -6.18 18.46 -21.11
N SER A 48 -6.59 17.27 -20.69
CA SER A 48 -7.99 16.94 -20.37
C SER A 48 -8.07 15.96 -19.19
N PRO A 49 -7.54 16.36 -18.01
CA PRO A 49 -7.38 15.47 -16.86
C PRO A 49 -8.71 14.86 -16.41
N ASP A 50 -9.79 15.65 -16.36
CA ASP A 50 -11.10 15.17 -15.92
C ASP A 50 -11.61 14.04 -16.82
N ARG A 51 -11.50 14.19 -18.15
CA ARG A 51 -11.92 13.17 -19.11
C ARG A 51 -11.07 11.91 -18.99
N PHE A 52 -9.75 12.08 -18.96
CA PHE A 52 -8.81 10.97 -18.88
C PHE A 52 -9.01 10.17 -17.58
N TRP A 53 -8.98 10.85 -16.42
CA TRP A 53 -9.08 10.18 -15.13
C TRP A 53 -10.47 9.64 -14.83
N ALA A 54 -11.55 10.26 -15.33
CA ALA A 54 -12.89 9.66 -15.27
C ALA A 54 -12.92 8.31 -15.98
N LYS A 55 -12.37 8.23 -17.20
CA LYS A 55 -12.32 6.99 -17.98
C LYS A 55 -11.49 5.93 -17.25
N GLN A 56 -10.29 6.27 -16.78
CA GLN A 56 -9.44 5.33 -16.06
C GLN A 56 -10.11 4.83 -14.77
N ALA A 57 -10.69 5.72 -13.96
CA ALA A 57 -11.35 5.34 -12.72
C ALA A 57 -12.59 4.47 -12.94
N ALA A 58 -13.35 4.68 -14.02
CA ALA A 58 -14.52 3.87 -14.36
C ALA A 58 -14.13 2.46 -14.83
N ASN A 59 -13.01 2.34 -15.55
CA ASN A 59 -12.57 1.07 -16.13
C ASN A 59 -11.85 0.18 -15.10
N GLU A 60 -11.03 0.78 -14.23
CA GLU A 60 -10.11 0.03 -13.37
C GLU A 60 -10.73 -0.33 -12.00
N LEU A 61 -11.70 0.46 -11.54
CA LEU A 61 -12.27 0.37 -10.19
C LEU A 61 -13.78 0.14 -10.24
N VAL A 62 -14.25 -0.67 -9.29
CA VAL A 62 -15.67 -0.84 -9.00
C VAL A 62 -16.10 0.20 -7.99
N TRP A 63 -17.06 1.02 -8.39
CA TRP A 63 -17.68 2.06 -7.56
C TRP A 63 -19.07 1.61 -7.12
N PHE A 64 -19.36 1.70 -5.83
CA PHE A 64 -20.70 1.50 -5.30
C PHE A 64 -21.59 2.71 -5.57
N LYS A 65 -20.99 3.89 -5.69
CA LYS A 65 -21.64 5.11 -6.13
C LYS A 65 -20.68 5.88 -7.04
N PRO A 66 -21.08 6.25 -8.27
CA PRO A 66 -20.24 7.06 -9.14
C PRO A 66 -20.01 8.45 -8.53
N TRP A 67 -18.88 9.07 -8.89
CA TRP A 67 -18.57 10.44 -8.50
C TRP A 67 -19.42 11.46 -9.25
N LYS A 68 -19.54 12.65 -8.68
CA LYS A 68 -20.18 13.82 -9.32
C LYS A 68 -19.18 14.73 -10.02
N LYS A 69 -17.94 14.78 -9.52
CA LYS A 69 -16.88 15.65 -10.02
C LYS A 69 -15.53 14.91 -9.91
N VAL A 70 -14.73 14.94 -10.98
CA VAL A 70 -13.45 14.22 -11.04
C VAL A 70 -12.40 14.90 -10.20
N LEU A 71 -12.19 16.20 -10.37
CA LEU A 71 -11.22 16.97 -9.62
C LEU A 71 -11.79 18.30 -9.18
N GLN A 72 -11.62 18.62 -7.90
CA GLN A 72 -11.69 19.98 -7.39
C GLN A 72 -10.37 20.29 -6.70
N TRP A 73 -9.65 21.28 -7.22
CA TRP A 73 -8.36 21.67 -6.68
C TRP A 73 -8.41 23.13 -6.26
N LYS A 74 -8.19 23.37 -4.97
CA LYS A 74 -7.87 24.68 -4.41
C LYS A 74 -6.60 24.50 -3.60
N GLU A 75 -5.46 24.82 -4.21
CA GLU A 75 -4.13 24.62 -3.62
C GLU A 75 -4.06 25.11 -2.16
N PRO A 76 -3.44 24.33 -1.26
CA PRO A 76 -2.75 23.05 -1.48
C PRO A 76 -3.69 21.82 -1.52
N PHE A 77 -5.01 22.01 -1.41
CA PHE A 77 -5.97 20.92 -1.24
C PHE A 77 -6.59 20.45 -2.56
N ALA A 78 -6.30 19.19 -2.92
CA ALA A 78 -6.93 18.49 -4.04
C ALA A 78 -7.95 17.46 -3.54
N LYS A 79 -9.15 17.46 -4.13
CA LYS A 79 -10.20 16.47 -3.89
C LYS A 79 -10.54 15.76 -5.19
N TRP A 80 -10.29 14.46 -5.22
CA TRP A 80 -10.56 13.60 -6.38
C TRP A 80 -11.84 12.79 -6.19
N PHE A 81 -12.57 12.57 -7.29
CA PHE A 81 -13.78 11.73 -7.40
C PHE A 81 -14.85 12.05 -6.34
N ILE A 82 -15.16 13.33 -6.21
CA ILE A 82 -16.05 13.85 -5.16
C ILE A 82 -17.44 13.24 -5.27
N GLY A 83 -17.94 12.74 -4.15
CA GLY A 83 -19.25 12.08 -4.05
C GLY A 83 -19.23 10.61 -4.44
N GLY A 84 -18.11 10.11 -4.99
CA GLY A 84 -17.92 8.70 -5.28
C GLY A 84 -17.79 7.87 -4.01
N ARG A 85 -18.24 6.63 -4.05
CA ARG A 85 -18.08 5.66 -2.95
C ARG A 85 -17.58 4.33 -3.51
N LEU A 86 -16.53 3.81 -2.91
CA LEU A 86 -15.97 2.48 -3.17
C LEU A 86 -15.44 1.90 -1.86
N ASN A 87 -15.04 0.63 -1.90
CA ASN A 87 -14.23 0.02 -0.86
C ASN A 87 -12.95 -0.57 -1.48
N LEU A 88 -11.80 -0.32 -0.85
CA LEU A 88 -10.50 -0.81 -1.34
C LEU A 88 -10.41 -2.33 -1.26
N SER A 89 -10.80 -2.92 -0.12
CA SER A 89 -10.81 -4.39 0.05
C SER A 89 -11.69 -5.07 -0.99
N TYR A 90 -12.85 -4.49 -1.33
CA TYR A 90 -13.71 -4.98 -2.42
C TYR A 90 -13.00 -4.98 -3.77
N ASN A 91 -12.31 -3.88 -4.10
CA ASN A 91 -11.58 -3.75 -5.35
C ASN A 91 -10.35 -4.67 -5.43
N CYS A 92 -9.74 -4.99 -4.30
CA CYS A 92 -8.61 -5.91 -4.22
C CYS A 92 -9.04 -7.37 -4.23
N LEU A 93 -10.19 -7.73 -3.65
CA LEU A 93 -10.56 -9.13 -3.40
C LEU A 93 -11.93 -9.48 -3.97
N ASP A 94 -13.00 -8.86 -3.48
CA ASP A 94 -14.38 -9.28 -3.73
C ASP A 94 -14.75 -9.28 -5.21
N LYS A 95 -14.30 -8.27 -5.97
CA LYS A 95 -14.61 -8.17 -7.41
C LYS A 95 -14.10 -9.37 -8.23
N TRP A 96 -13.19 -10.17 -7.66
CA TRP A 96 -12.58 -11.33 -8.32
C TRP A 96 -13.24 -12.66 -7.95
N LEU A 97 -14.09 -12.71 -6.91
CA LEU A 97 -14.56 -13.98 -6.33
C LEU A 97 -15.45 -14.81 -7.27
N ASP A 98 -16.21 -14.14 -8.13
CA ASP A 98 -17.08 -14.78 -9.11
C ASP A 98 -16.43 -14.91 -10.50
N THR A 99 -15.10 -14.79 -10.55
CA THR A 99 -14.32 -14.88 -11.79
C THR A 99 -13.32 -16.05 -11.70
N PRO A 100 -12.74 -16.50 -12.82
CA PRO A 100 -11.63 -17.46 -12.80
C PRO A 100 -10.42 -17.02 -11.96
N THR A 101 -10.30 -15.73 -11.62
CA THR A 101 -9.24 -15.20 -10.76
C THR A 101 -9.40 -15.60 -9.29
N ALA A 102 -10.58 -16.03 -8.84
CA ALA A 102 -10.85 -16.38 -7.44
C ALA A 102 -9.87 -17.44 -6.88
N ASN A 103 -9.49 -18.43 -7.70
CA ASN A 103 -8.56 -19.50 -7.33
C ASN A 103 -7.12 -19.24 -7.77
N LYS A 104 -6.81 -18.08 -8.37
CA LYS A 104 -5.42 -17.70 -8.66
C LYS A 104 -4.71 -17.28 -7.39
N ALA A 105 -3.40 -17.50 -7.33
CA ALA A 105 -2.54 -16.99 -6.27
C ALA A 105 -2.66 -15.45 -6.20
N ALA A 106 -3.07 -14.94 -5.04
CA ALA A 106 -3.15 -13.51 -4.74
C ALA A 106 -1.93 -13.06 -3.95
N LEU A 107 -1.46 -13.91 -3.03
CA LEU A 107 -0.30 -13.64 -2.18
C LEU A 107 0.54 -14.91 -2.15
N ILE A 108 1.78 -14.81 -2.63
CA ILE A 108 2.82 -15.81 -2.51
C ILE A 108 3.80 -15.24 -1.50
N TRP A 109 3.95 -15.94 -0.38
CA TRP A 109 4.81 -15.53 0.71
C TRP A 109 5.93 -16.53 0.89
N GLU A 110 7.13 -15.96 0.96
CA GLU A 110 8.38 -16.64 1.20
C GLU A 110 8.90 -16.15 2.55
N GLY A 111 8.86 -17.02 3.55
CA GLY A 111 9.35 -16.75 4.89
C GLY A 111 10.86 -16.70 4.94
N GLU A 112 11.39 -15.96 5.92
CA GLU A 112 12.81 -16.05 6.21
C GLU A 112 13.12 -17.41 6.86
N PRO A 113 14.19 -18.11 6.47
CA PRO A 113 14.71 -19.27 7.18
C PRO A 113 14.90 -19.01 8.67
N ALA A 114 14.15 -19.71 9.51
CA ALA A 114 14.27 -19.64 10.97
C ALA A 114 15.45 -20.48 11.51
N THR A 115 16.06 -21.33 10.68
CA THR A 115 17.15 -22.23 11.07
C THR A 115 18.14 -22.31 9.93
N ASP A 116 19.43 -22.19 10.24
CA ASP A 116 20.50 -22.33 9.26
C ASP A 116 20.39 -23.66 8.52
N GLY A 117 20.43 -23.59 7.19
CA GLY A 117 20.34 -24.76 6.31
C GLY A 117 18.93 -25.32 6.09
N LYS A 118 17.87 -24.70 6.63
CA LYS A 118 16.47 -25.05 6.28
C LYS A 118 15.84 -23.96 5.40
N PRO A 119 15.03 -24.32 4.38
CA PRO A 119 14.26 -23.33 3.65
C PRO A 119 13.26 -22.64 4.58
N GLY A 120 12.91 -21.39 4.24
CA GLY A 120 11.83 -20.67 4.90
C GLY A 120 10.48 -21.36 4.65
N GLU A 121 9.48 -20.99 5.46
CA GLU A 121 8.11 -21.43 5.20
C GLU A 121 7.57 -20.73 3.94
N GLU A 122 6.86 -21.47 3.10
CA GLU A 122 6.19 -20.93 1.92
C GLU A 122 4.67 -21.01 2.10
N ARG A 123 3.96 -19.93 1.78
CA ARG A 123 2.49 -19.90 1.79
C ARG A 123 1.96 -19.26 0.53
N VAL A 124 1.01 -19.93 -0.12
CA VAL A 124 0.25 -19.37 -1.23
C VAL A 124 -1.20 -19.22 -0.81
N LEU A 125 -1.70 -17.98 -0.83
CA LEU A 125 -3.11 -17.67 -0.63
C LEU A 125 -3.73 -17.29 -1.96
N THR A 126 -4.77 -18.03 -2.36
CA THR A 126 -5.63 -17.62 -3.49
C THR A 126 -6.45 -16.39 -3.13
N TYR A 127 -7.02 -15.69 -4.12
CA TYR A 127 -7.94 -14.57 -3.88
C TYR A 127 -9.09 -14.95 -2.93
N LYS A 128 -9.66 -16.15 -3.12
CA LYS A 128 -10.75 -16.69 -2.27
C LYS A 128 -10.29 -16.96 -0.84
N GLN A 129 -9.10 -17.53 -0.65
CA GLN A 129 -8.54 -17.77 0.68
C GLN A 129 -8.19 -16.46 1.39
N LEU A 130 -7.53 -15.52 0.68
CA LEU A 130 -7.18 -14.22 1.22
C LEU A 130 -8.43 -13.42 1.61
N HIS A 131 -9.50 -13.47 0.80
CA HIS A 131 -10.80 -12.87 1.13
C HIS A 131 -11.39 -13.43 2.43
N ARG A 132 -11.36 -14.76 2.61
CA ARG A 132 -11.85 -15.41 3.83
C ARG A 132 -11.09 -14.91 5.06
N GLU A 133 -9.75 -14.86 5.00
CA GLU A 133 -8.92 -14.40 6.12
C GLU A 133 -9.14 -12.92 6.42
N VAL A 134 -9.24 -12.08 5.38
CA VAL A 134 -9.57 -10.65 5.52
C VAL A 134 -10.95 -10.44 6.15
N CYS A 135 -11.96 -11.20 5.74
CA CYS A 135 -13.29 -11.12 6.34
C CYS A 135 -13.30 -11.56 7.81
N ARG A 136 -12.60 -12.66 8.14
CA ARG A 136 -12.45 -13.13 9.51
C ARG A 136 -11.82 -12.06 10.38
N PHE A 137 -10.68 -11.51 9.95
CA PHE A 137 -9.95 -10.54 10.74
C PHE A 137 -10.67 -9.18 10.83
N ALA A 138 -11.38 -8.76 9.78
CA ALA A 138 -12.26 -7.59 9.82
C ALA A 138 -13.35 -7.71 10.91
N ASN A 139 -13.90 -8.91 11.13
CA ASN A 139 -14.86 -9.17 12.20
C ASN A 139 -14.20 -9.16 13.59
N VAL A 140 -12.94 -9.61 13.71
CA VAL A 140 -12.15 -9.48 14.94
C VAL A 140 -11.96 -8.00 15.28
N LEU A 141 -11.59 -7.16 14.30
CA LEU A 141 -11.43 -5.71 14.53
C LEU A 141 -12.74 -5.06 14.98
N LYS A 142 -13.86 -5.39 14.32
CA LYS A 142 -15.20 -4.91 14.72
C LYS A 142 -15.56 -5.33 16.15
N ARG A 143 -15.29 -6.59 16.51
CA ARG A 143 -15.53 -7.13 17.86
C ARG A 143 -14.70 -6.40 18.92
N ASN A 144 -13.48 -5.98 18.58
CA ASN A 144 -12.62 -5.16 19.42
C ASN A 144 -12.91 -3.64 19.30
N GLY A 145 -14.07 -3.27 18.75
CA GLY A 145 -14.57 -1.91 18.78
C GLY A 145 -14.05 -0.99 17.70
N ALA A 146 -13.30 -1.47 16.70
CA ALA A 146 -12.88 -0.65 15.56
C ALA A 146 -14.08 -0.19 14.71
N ARG A 147 -14.14 1.11 14.42
CA ARG A 147 -15.19 1.74 13.60
C ARG A 147 -14.58 2.46 12.40
N LYS A 148 -15.43 2.87 11.47
CA LYS A 148 -15.02 3.70 10.34
C LYS A 148 -14.36 4.98 10.85
N GLY A 149 -13.17 5.27 10.36
CA GLY A 149 -12.37 6.44 10.75
C GLY A 149 -11.49 6.22 11.97
N ASP A 150 -11.63 5.13 12.73
CA ASP A 150 -10.67 4.78 13.79
C ASP A 150 -9.31 4.43 13.17
N ARG A 151 -8.22 4.78 13.86
CA ARG A 151 -6.86 4.44 13.43
C ARG A 151 -6.41 3.15 14.10
N VAL A 152 -5.85 2.25 13.31
CA VAL A 152 -5.33 0.94 13.74
C VAL A 152 -3.87 0.87 13.34
N LEU A 153 -2.98 0.80 14.33
CA LEU A 153 -1.56 0.69 14.08
C LEU A 153 -1.20 -0.77 13.77
N ILE A 154 -0.38 -0.99 12.75
CA ILE A 154 0.08 -2.30 12.33
C ILE A 154 1.60 -2.33 12.48
N TYR A 155 2.08 -3.15 13.40
CA TYR A 155 3.50 -3.40 13.66
C TYR A 155 3.78 -4.89 13.51
N LEU A 156 3.77 -5.34 12.25
CA LEU A 156 3.94 -6.74 11.88
C LEU A 156 5.23 -6.92 11.06
N PRO A 157 5.82 -8.14 11.04
CA PRO A 157 6.87 -8.48 10.11
C PRO A 157 6.30 -8.65 8.69
N MET A 158 7.15 -8.98 7.72
CA MET A 158 6.74 -9.27 6.35
C MET A 158 6.08 -10.66 6.25
N VAL A 159 4.88 -10.79 6.81
CA VAL A 159 4.05 -12.01 6.83
C VAL A 159 2.71 -11.78 6.12
N PRO A 160 2.00 -12.82 5.64
CA PRO A 160 0.69 -12.68 4.99
C PRO A 160 -0.32 -11.89 5.82
N GLU A 161 -0.25 -12.04 7.15
CA GLU A 161 -1.11 -11.38 8.12
C GLU A 161 -1.01 -9.85 8.06
N ALA A 162 0.11 -9.28 7.60
CA ALA A 162 0.24 -7.84 7.39
C ALA A 162 -0.69 -7.35 6.27
N ALA A 163 -0.74 -8.05 5.13
CA ALA A 163 -1.67 -7.75 4.05
C ALA A 163 -3.13 -7.96 4.48
N ILE A 164 -3.38 -9.04 5.23
CA ILE A 164 -4.71 -9.33 5.79
C ILE A 164 -5.17 -8.20 6.72
N ALA A 165 -4.30 -7.71 7.60
CA ALA A 165 -4.59 -6.63 8.54
C ALA A 165 -4.90 -5.30 7.83
N MET A 166 -4.10 -4.92 6.82
CA MET A 166 -4.34 -3.70 6.03
C MET A 166 -5.69 -3.77 5.31
N LEU A 167 -5.95 -4.87 4.60
CA LEU A 167 -7.21 -5.05 3.86
C LEU A 167 -8.42 -5.17 4.79
N ALA A 168 -8.27 -5.77 5.97
CA ALA A 168 -9.33 -5.83 6.98
C ALA A 168 -9.68 -4.44 7.53
N CYS A 169 -8.68 -3.60 7.82
CA CYS A 169 -8.91 -2.20 8.21
C CYS A 169 -9.66 -1.44 7.11
N ALA A 170 -9.17 -1.53 5.87
CA ALA A 170 -9.80 -0.87 4.72
C ALA A 170 -11.24 -1.38 4.46
N ARG A 171 -11.50 -2.68 4.72
CA ARG A 171 -12.83 -3.29 4.57
C ARG A 171 -13.88 -2.66 5.48
N ILE A 172 -13.51 -2.36 6.72
CA ILE A 172 -14.42 -1.77 7.71
C ILE A 172 -14.37 -0.24 7.73
N GLY A 173 -13.51 0.36 6.89
CA GLY A 173 -13.30 1.80 6.81
C GLY A 173 -12.44 2.38 7.94
N ALA A 174 -11.68 1.54 8.66
CA ALA A 174 -10.64 1.99 9.58
C ALA A 174 -9.40 2.46 8.79
N VAL A 175 -8.59 3.32 9.41
CA VAL A 175 -7.35 3.85 8.83
C VAL A 175 -6.18 3.07 9.39
N HIS A 176 -5.50 2.26 8.56
CA HIS A 176 -4.32 1.55 9.02
C HIS A 176 -3.07 2.46 9.02
N SER A 177 -2.32 2.46 10.11
CA SER A 177 -1.02 3.13 10.23
C SER A 177 0.06 2.07 10.33
N VAL A 178 0.81 1.84 9.25
CA VAL A 178 1.80 0.75 9.19
C VAL A 178 3.14 1.27 9.69
N VAL A 179 3.66 0.63 10.73
CA VAL A 179 4.97 0.91 11.30
C VAL A 179 5.90 -0.24 10.95
N PHE A 180 7.06 0.10 10.42
CA PHE A 180 8.06 -0.88 10.05
C PHE A 180 8.51 -1.71 11.26
N GLY A 181 8.42 -3.03 11.16
CA GLY A 181 8.75 -3.97 12.25
C GLY A 181 10.18 -3.85 12.80
N GLY A 182 11.09 -3.13 12.15
CA GLY A 182 12.44 -2.89 12.65
C GLY A 182 12.61 -1.66 13.55
N PHE A 183 11.55 -0.88 13.80
CA PHE A 183 11.64 0.31 14.65
C PHE A 183 11.71 -0.04 16.14
N SER A 184 12.32 0.86 16.92
CA SER A 184 12.40 0.77 18.38
C SER A 184 11.05 1.02 19.05
N ALA A 185 10.94 0.65 20.33
CA ALA A 185 9.76 0.93 21.16
C ALA A 185 9.38 2.42 21.16
N GLN A 186 10.34 3.33 21.34
CA GLN A 186 10.10 4.78 21.28
C GLN A 186 9.48 5.20 19.94
N SER A 187 10.03 4.72 18.82
CA SER A 187 9.48 5.04 17.49
C SER A 187 8.06 4.49 17.26
N VAL A 188 7.70 3.39 17.92
CA VAL A 188 6.34 2.85 17.93
C VAL A 188 5.44 3.73 18.80
N ALA A 189 5.89 4.12 20.00
CA ALA A 189 5.15 4.99 20.92
C ALA A 189 4.80 6.33 20.27
N ASP A 190 5.78 7.02 19.66
CA ASP A 190 5.58 8.31 19.00
C ASP A 190 4.46 8.24 17.94
N ARG A 191 4.39 7.13 17.19
CA ARG A 191 3.38 6.91 16.14
C ARG A 191 2.02 6.50 16.71
N ILE A 192 1.99 5.76 17.80
CA ILE A 192 0.74 5.48 18.53
C ILE A 192 0.14 6.81 19.01
N CYS A 193 0.95 7.67 19.63
CA CYS A 193 0.54 8.96 20.15
C CYS A 193 0.07 9.92 19.06
N ASP A 194 0.89 10.16 18.04
CA ASP A 194 0.56 11.06 16.93
C ASP A 194 -0.72 10.62 16.19
N SER A 195 -0.83 9.33 15.88
CA SER A 195 -2.01 8.80 15.18
C SER A 195 -3.23 8.60 16.09
N GLN A 196 -3.09 8.72 17.41
CA GLN A 196 -4.15 8.38 18.36
C GLN A 196 -4.77 7.00 18.03
N ALA A 197 -3.89 6.02 17.79
CA ALA A 197 -4.30 4.69 17.37
C ALA A 197 -5.15 4.04 18.47
N LYS A 198 -6.32 3.53 18.07
CA LYS A 198 -7.24 2.86 18.99
C LYS A 198 -6.83 1.43 19.29
N LEU A 199 -6.21 0.78 18.30
CA LEU A 199 -5.76 -0.61 18.37
C LEU A 199 -4.36 -0.73 17.79
N VAL A 200 -3.57 -1.65 18.32
CA VAL A 200 -2.28 -2.06 17.78
C VAL A 200 -2.39 -3.54 17.39
N ILE A 201 -1.99 -3.86 16.17
CA ILE A 201 -1.86 -5.22 15.65
C ILE A 201 -0.35 -5.53 15.58
N THR A 202 0.09 -6.57 16.27
CA THR A 202 1.50 -7.00 16.30
C THR A 202 1.61 -8.52 16.31
N ALA A 203 2.83 -9.01 16.19
CA ALA A 203 3.20 -10.42 16.37
C ALA A 203 4.06 -10.57 17.64
N ASP A 204 4.25 -11.82 18.08
CA ASP A 204 5.24 -12.16 19.11
C ASP A 204 6.65 -11.70 18.70
N GLY A 205 7.05 -12.02 17.47
CA GLY A 205 8.27 -11.56 16.85
C GLY A 205 8.29 -11.80 15.34
N GLY A 206 9.46 -11.66 14.74
CA GLY A 206 9.68 -12.00 13.33
C GLY A 206 11.15 -12.16 13.01
N PHE A 207 11.47 -13.13 12.17
CA PHE A 207 12.84 -13.30 11.68
C PHE A 207 13.18 -12.20 10.68
N ARG A 208 14.37 -11.62 10.87
CA ARG A 208 14.95 -10.66 9.97
C ARG A 208 16.48 -10.75 9.98
N ARG A 209 17.08 -11.05 8.82
CA ARG A 209 18.52 -11.22 8.65
C ARG A 209 19.12 -12.26 9.63
N GLY A 210 18.43 -13.37 9.82
CA GLY A 210 18.82 -14.48 10.69
C GLY A 210 18.58 -14.24 12.19
N SER A 211 17.98 -13.11 12.58
CA SER A 211 17.74 -12.76 13.98
C SER A 211 16.27 -12.47 14.26
N VAL A 212 15.81 -12.80 15.47
CA VAL A 212 14.43 -12.53 15.89
C VAL A 212 14.31 -11.08 16.35
N VAL A 213 13.42 -10.33 15.70
CA VAL A 213 12.94 -9.04 16.18
C VAL A 213 11.79 -9.27 17.16
N GLN A 214 11.94 -8.81 18.40
CA GLN A 214 10.99 -9.02 19.50
C GLN A 214 9.84 -8.00 19.44
N LEU A 215 8.94 -8.16 18.48
CA LEU A 215 7.89 -7.18 18.16
C LEU A 215 6.92 -6.95 19.34
N LYS A 216 6.46 -8.01 20.01
CA LYS A 216 5.56 -7.87 21.16
C LYS A 216 6.21 -7.12 22.32
N LYS A 217 7.48 -7.41 22.61
CA LYS A 217 8.24 -6.70 23.65
C LYS A 217 8.33 -5.20 23.35
N ASN A 218 8.63 -4.84 22.10
CA ASN A 218 8.69 -3.44 21.69
C ASN A 218 7.34 -2.73 21.83
N VAL A 219 6.23 -3.42 21.55
CA VAL A 219 4.88 -2.86 21.73
C VAL A 219 4.56 -2.68 23.22
N ASP A 220 4.89 -3.66 24.07
CA ASP A 220 4.67 -3.55 25.52
C ASP A 220 5.43 -2.36 26.10
N GLU A 221 6.71 -2.22 25.75
CA GLU A 221 7.52 -1.07 26.16
C GLU A 221 6.94 0.24 25.62
N ALA A 222 6.58 0.30 24.34
CA ALA A 222 5.97 1.49 23.73
C ALA A 222 4.69 1.96 24.44
N LEU A 223 3.87 1.03 24.93
CA LEU A 223 2.64 1.36 25.66
C LEU A 223 2.91 1.90 27.07
N THR A 224 4.04 1.57 27.69
CA THR A 224 4.45 2.12 29.00
C THR A 224 5.06 3.52 28.89
N LEU A 225 5.74 3.83 27.77
CA LEU A 225 6.34 5.14 27.52
C LEU A 225 5.30 6.26 27.41
N ARG A 226 4.05 5.91 27.14
CA ARG A 226 2.91 6.82 27.10
C ARG A 226 2.61 7.43 28.48
N ASP A 227 2.74 6.64 29.55
CA ASP A 227 2.38 7.05 30.91
C ASP A 227 3.37 8.09 31.51
N ALA A 228 4.48 8.37 30.83
CA ALA A 228 5.50 9.32 31.28
C ALA A 228 5.39 10.72 30.63
N GLN A 229 4.46 10.92 29.69
CA GLN A 229 4.27 12.20 28.98
C GLN A 229 2.92 12.88 29.23
N ASP A 230 2.04 12.26 30.03
CA ASP A 230 0.83 12.87 30.59
C ASP A 230 1.11 13.46 32.00
#